data_AF-A0A165Z0R3-F1
#
_entry.id   AF-A0A165Z0R3-F1
#
_cell.length_a   1.000
_cell.length_b   1.000
_cell.length_c   1.000
_cell.angle_alpha   90.00
_cell.angle_beta   90.00
_cell.angle_gamma   90.00
#
_symmetry.space_group_name_H-M   'P 1'
#
loop_
_entity.id
_entity.type
_entity.pdbx_description
1 polymer ?
#
loop_
_entity_poly.entity_id
_entity_poly.type
_entity_poly.pdbx_seq_one_letter_code
_entity_poly.pdbx_strand_id
1 'polypeptide(L)'
;MFVLKSIFIRLKIKHVWDFMSSVIHRSSLKIIIALIIIVSFLHIIAFYTPMEYEPDYLVEMAAVPVGSTVFSGDHIIDSNAMKYPILGNLNFLQSSILNLDVLGVISAIFTGTVSVPVSHISQTGILANGQVTSFDGPGVLVYKNNKLSVLAPENFLWAKSVPYTYAVKTEKGIDIVQNNKTIKAIEFDQIKNETVPHDFVSADYIYKWAKNGKIGKQMVIEYGLSNFSDNRSLVSPEKIKEYFGEEVYKYTCSYPLNRPVLIYSHDYKEENLTTAMSVLGSYPQYGNAGRESNARQFVKAWNGTFVAPKSFASGNALVGFTSLRDVHATGGAAAHGVCPPARSLRAAVMSAGFPLPIGMNGAHEAVNYDVSPSTEILVYNPYDYPVKILMWTEGSGTGLRIYTKLVKLVEN
;
A
#
# COMPACT_ATOMS: atom_id res chain seq x y z
N MET A 1 -57.33 -29.06 75.39
CA MET A 1 -57.01 -30.04 74.31
C MET A 1 -56.36 -29.43 73.05
N PHE A 2 -56.35 -28.10 72.85
CA PHE A 2 -55.78 -27.46 71.64
C PHE A 2 -54.29 -27.11 71.70
N VAL A 3 -53.67 -26.99 72.89
CA VAL A 3 -52.28 -26.52 73.03
C VAL A 3 -51.25 -27.62 72.75
N LEU A 4 -51.56 -28.89 73.04
CA LEU A 4 -50.65 -30.03 72.80
C LEU A 4 -50.55 -30.44 71.32
N LYS A 5 -51.59 -30.21 70.50
CA LYS A 5 -51.55 -30.50 69.04
C LYS A 5 -50.63 -29.54 68.27
N SER A 6 -50.56 -28.27 68.67
CA SER A 6 -49.72 -27.24 68.04
C SER A 6 -48.21 -27.50 68.22
N ILE A 7 -47.81 -27.95 69.41
CA ILE A 7 -46.40 -28.24 69.74
C ILE A 7 -45.90 -29.49 68.99
N PHE A 8 -46.73 -30.54 68.88
CA PHE A 8 -46.38 -31.76 68.14
C PHE A 8 -46.25 -31.53 66.62
N ILE A 9 -47.03 -30.61 66.05
CA ILE A 9 -46.94 -30.24 64.62
C ILE A 9 -45.66 -29.43 64.35
N ARG A 10 -45.30 -28.48 65.23
CA ARG A 10 -44.06 -27.69 65.10
C ARG A 10 -42.78 -28.54 65.22
N LEU A 11 -42.77 -29.54 66.12
CA LEU A 11 -41.63 -30.46 66.27
C LEU A 11 -41.45 -31.39 65.06
N LYS A 12 -42.54 -31.87 64.45
CA LYS A 12 -42.49 -32.67 63.21
C LYS A 12 -41.99 -31.86 62.00
N ILE A 13 -42.42 -30.61 61.86
CA ILE A 13 -42.00 -29.75 60.74
C ILE A 13 -40.50 -29.40 60.85
N LYS A 14 -40.00 -29.12 62.06
CA LYS A 14 -38.57 -28.85 62.28
C LYS A 14 -37.70 -30.06 61.95
N HIS A 15 -38.10 -31.26 62.38
CA HIS A 15 -37.36 -32.49 62.05
C HIS A 15 -37.35 -32.82 60.55
N VAL A 16 -38.45 -32.56 59.83
CA VAL A 16 -38.51 -32.74 58.37
C VAL A 16 -37.64 -31.71 57.66
N TRP A 17 -37.64 -30.46 58.12
CA TRP A 17 -36.76 -29.41 57.59
C TRP A 17 -35.28 -29.71 57.81
N ASP A 18 -34.89 -30.16 59.00
CA ASP A 18 -33.52 -30.50 59.33
C ASP A 18 -33.04 -31.75 58.55
N PHE A 19 -33.93 -32.73 58.35
CA PHE A 19 -33.66 -33.90 57.51
C PHE A 19 -33.50 -33.52 56.03
N MET A 20 -34.44 -32.73 55.47
CA MET A 20 -34.38 -32.25 54.09
C MET A 20 -33.15 -31.36 53.86
N SER A 21 -32.83 -30.45 54.79
CA SER A 21 -31.61 -29.64 54.80
C SER A 21 -30.36 -30.52 54.75
N SER A 22 -30.27 -31.56 55.59
CA SER A 22 -29.10 -32.47 55.61
C SER A 22 -28.95 -33.30 54.33
N VAL A 23 -30.06 -33.71 53.71
CA VAL A 23 -30.08 -34.49 52.46
C VAL A 23 -29.72 -33.58 51.28
N ILE A 24 -30.23 -32.35 51.25
CA ILE A 24 -29.88 -31.34 50.25
C ILE A 24 -28.40 -30.96 50.42
N HIS A 25 -27.89 -30.74 51.63
CA HIS A 25 -26.47 -30.42 51.86
C HIS A 25 -25.54 -31.58 51.45
N ARG A 26 -25.88 -32.83 51.78
CA ARG A 26 -25.10 -34.01 51.40
C ARG A 26 -25.13 -34.26 49.88
N SER A 27 -26.26 -34.00 49.23
CA SER A 27 -26.39 -34.15 47.77
C SER A 27 -25.66 -33.02 47.03
N SER A 28 -25.75 -31.79 47.55
CA SER A 28 -25.04 -30.61 47.04
C SER A 28 -23.52 -30.78 47.17
N LEU A 29 -23.04 -31.29 48.30
CA LEU A 29 -21.61 -31.56 48.51
C LEU A 29 -21.09 -32.64 47.54
N LYS A 30 -21.87 -33.70 47.30
CA LYS A 30 -21.52 -34.73 46.31
C LYS A 30 -21.46 -34.18 44.88
N ILE A 31 -22.38 -33.29 44.52
CA ILE A 31 -22.39 -32.61 43.22
C ILE A 31 -21.17 -31.70 43.08
N ILE A 32 -20.82 -30.94 44.11
CA ILE A 32 -19.63 -30.07 44.11
C ILE A 32 -18.35 -30.90 43.99
N ILE A 33 -18.21 -31.99 44.75
CA ILE A 33 -17.04 -32.89 44.68
C ILE A 33 -16.96 -33.54 43.29
N ALA A 34 -18.07 -34.01 42.73
CA ALA A 34 -18.12 -34.57 41.38
C ALA A 34 -17.71 -33.53 40.32
N LEU A 35 -18.16 -32.27 40.45
CA LEU A 35 -17.75 -31.17 39.58
C LEU A 35 -16.25 -30.88 39.70
N ILE A 36 -15.69 -30.85 40.92
CA ILE A 36 -14.23 -30.66 41.11
C ILE A 36 -13.44 -31.79 40.46
N ILE A 37 -13.89 -33.04 40.60
CA ILE A 37 -13.24 -34.20 39.97
C ILE A 37 -13.32 -34.11 38.44
N ILE A 38 -14.48 -33.76 37.89
CA ILE A 38 -14.67 -33.58 36.45
C ILE A 38 -13.76 -32.44 35.95
N VAL A 39 -13.76 -31.28 36.61
CA VAL A 39 -12.89 -30.15 36.25
C VAL A 39 -11.41 -30.54 36.32
N SER A 40 -10.99 -31.26 37.35
CA SER A 40 -9.60 -31.74 37.49
C SER A 40 -9.22 -32.74 36.39
N PHE A 41 -10.14 -33.64 36.04
CA PHE A 41 -9.94 -34.63 34.96
C PHE A 41 -9.87 -33.96 33.59
N LEU A 42 -10.71 -32.96 33.34
CA LEU A 42 -10.68 -32.13 32.15
C LEU A 42 -9.37 -31.31 32.06
N HIS A 43 -8.86 -30.83 33.20
CA HIS A 43 -7.58 -30.12 33.26
C HIS A 43 -6.40 -31.01 32.87
N ILE A 44 -6.40 -32.28 33.31
CA ILE A 44 -5.39 -33.28 32.95
C ILE A 44 -5.47 -33.58 31.44
N ILE A 45 -6.67 -33.79 30.89
CA ILE A 45 -6.86 -34.04 29.45
C ILE A 45 -6.32 -32.86 28.62
N ALA A 46 -6.68 -31.62 28.99
CA ALA A 46 -6.22 -30.41 28.31
C ALA A 46 -4.68 -30.24 28.33
N PHE A 47 -4.00 -30.74 29.37
CA PHE A 47 -2.55 -30.62 29.51
C PHE A 47 -1.78 -31.67 28.66
N TYR A 48 -2.38 -32.84 28.43
CA TYR A 48 -1.75 -33.97 27.74
C TYR A 48 -2.12 -34.11 26.26
N THR A 49 -3.09 -33.35 25.76
CA THR A 49 -3.35 -33.23 24.32
C THR A 49 -2.59 -32.01 23.77
N PRO A 50 -1.39 -32.18 23.20
CA PRO A 50 -0.75 -31.10 22.47
C PRO A 50 -1.67 -30.68 21.31
N MET A 51 -1.92 -29.38 21.20
CA MET A 51 -2.56 -28.84 20.01
C MET A 51 -1.56 -28.79 18.86
N GLU A 52 -1.85 -29.52 17.80
CA GLU A 52 -1.45 -29.11 16.46
C GLU A 52 -2.60 -28.28 15.90
N TYR A 53 -2.47 -26.94 15.95
CA TYR A 53 -3.11 -26.13 14.93
C TYR A 53 -2.07 -25.95 13.82
N GLU A 54 -2.44 -26.21 12.57
CA GLU A 54 -1.49 -25.94 11.48
C GLU A 54 -1.23 -24.42 11.45
N PRO A 55 0.04 -23.99 11.48
CA PRO A 55 0.40 -22.57 11.50
C PRO A 55 -0.26 -21.76 10.39
N ASP A 56 -0.53 -22.40 9.25
CA ASP A 56 -1.12 -21.79 8.06
C ASP A 56 -2.54 -21.24 8.31
N TYR A 57 -3.30 -21.80 9.25
CA TYR A 57 -4.64 -21.29 9.62
C TYR A 57 -4.60 -19.94 10.34
N LEU A 58 -3.46 -19.54 10.91
CA LEU A 58 -3.36 -18.24 11.60
C LEU A 58 -3.48 -17.05 10.63
N VAL A 59 -3.13 -17.26 9.36
CA VAL A 59 -3.32 -16.25 8.31
C VAL A 59 -4.81 -15.99 8.05
N GLU A 60 -5.66 -17.01 8.21
CA GLU A 60 -7.12 -16.89 8.05
C GLU A 60 -7.76 -16.06 9.17
N MET A 61 -7.05 -15.83 10.27
CA MET A 61 -7.50 -14.96 11.36
C MET A 61 -7.25 -13.47 11.07
N ALA A 62 -6.53 -13.15 10.00
CA ALA A 62 -6.33 -11.77 9.61
C ALA A 62 -7.59 -11.22 8.92
N ALA A 63 -8.10 -10.08 9.39
CA ALA A 63 -9.24 -9.39 8.76
C ALA A 63 -8.88 -8.80 7.39
N VAL A 64 -7.58 -8.65 7.09
CA VAL A 64 -7.04 -8.22 5.80
C VAL A 64 -5.93 -9.18 5.36
N PRO A 65 -5.72 -9.36 4.05
CA PRO A 65 -4.64 -10.22 3.56
C PRO A 65 -3.25 -9.80 4.07
N VAL A 66 -2.35 -10.78 4.21
CA VAL A 66 -0.93 -10.49 4.44
C VAL A 66 -0.38 -9.67 3.27
N GLY A 67 0.44 -8.67 3.60
CA GLY A 67 0.94 -7.66 2.68
C GLY A 67 0.01 -6.46 2.52
N SER A 68 -1.16 -6.42 3.15
CA SER A 68 -2.02 -5.22 3.13
C SER A 68 -1.39 -4.03 3.86
N THR A 69 -1.67 -2.83 3.34
CA THR A 69 -1.37 -1.57 4.04
C THR A 69 -2.35 -1.40 5.21
N VAL A 70 -1.83 -1.05 6.37
CA VAL A 70 -2.61 -0.86 7.61
C VAL A 70 -2.16 0.39 8.36
N PHE A 71 -3.05 0.98 9.14
CA PHE A 71 -2.80 2.18 9.93
C PHE A 71 -3.02 1.93 11.43
N SER A 72 -2.44 2.80 12.26
CA SER A 72 -2.67 2.81 13.69
C SER A 72 -4.17 2.82 14.02
N GLY A 73 -4.61 1.87 14.85
CA GLY A 73 -6.01 1.73 15.25
C GLY A 73 -6.87 0.81 14.36
N ASP A 74 -6.37 0.39 13.19
CA ASP A 74 -7.07 -0.58 12.36
C ASP A 74 -7.26 -1.90 13.11
N HIS A 75 -8.44 -2.51 12.97
CA HIS A 75 -8.70 -3.83 13.54
C HIS A 75 -8.37 -4.91 12.50
N ILE A 76 -7.35 -5.72 12.78
CA ILE A 76 -6.75 -6.62 11.78
C ILE A 76 -6.77 -8.08 12.17
N ILE A 77 -7.19 -8.41 13.39
CA ILE A 77 -7.39 -9.80 13.84
C ILE A 77 -8.88 -10.03 14.06
N ASP A 78 -9.46 -10.94 13.29
CA ASP A 78 -10.80 -11.45 13.57
C ASP A 78 -10.72 -12.59 14.59
N SER A 79 -10.73 -12.23 15.88
CA SER A 79 -10.68 -13.20 16.97
C SER A 79 -11.97 -14.04 17.10
N ASN A 80 -13.03 -13.73 16.34
CA ASN A 80 -14.26 -14.51 16.33
C ASN A 80 -14.23 -15.65 15.30
N ALA A 81 -13.28 -15.62 14.37
CA ALA A 81 -13.23 -16.55 13.24
C ALA A 81 -12.87 -17.99 13.64
N MET A 82 -12.08 -18.20 14.70
CA MET A 82 -11.68 -19.54 15.15
C MET A 82 -12.00 -19.78 16.63
N LYS A 83 -12.91 -20.72 16.88
CA LYS A 83 -13.36 -21.14 18.22
C LYS A 83 -13.06 -22.62 18.44
N TYR A 84 -12.48 -22.93 19.59
CA TYR A 84 -12.11 -24.29 19.98
C TYR A 84 -12.87 -24.75 21.21
N PRO A 85 -13.15 -26.06 21.38
CA PRO A 85 -13.79 -26.57 22.59
C PRO A 85 -12.98 -26.21 23.85
N ILE A 86 -13.65 -25.67 24.87
CA ILE A 86 -13.00 -25.22 26.13
C ILE A 86 -12.26 -26.38 26.82
N LEU A 87 -12.81 -27.59 26.73
CA LEU A 87 -12.28 -28.77 27.41
C LEU A 87 -10.85 -29.15 26.97
N GLY A 88 -10.42 -28.73 25.78
CA GLY A 88 -9.02 -28.86 25.31
C GLY A 88 -8.23 -27.55 25.34
N ASN A 89 -8.85 -26.43 25.73
CA ASN A 89 -8.35 -25.08 25.51
C ASN A 89 -8.54 -24.16 26.73
N LEU A 90 -8.40 -24.72 27.94
CA LEU A 90 -8.54 -23.96 29.18
C LEU A 90 -7.56 -22.78 29.27
N ASN A 91 -6.39 -22.92 28.64
CA ASN A 91 -5.35 -21.89 28.56
C ASN A 91 -5.84 -20.64 27.81
N PHE A 92 -6.70 -20.82 26.80
CA PHE A 92 -7.30 -19.72 26.05
C PHE A 92 -8.36 -19.00 26.88
N LEU A 93 -9.18 -19.75 27.62
CA LEU A 93 -10.14 -19.18 28.55
C LEU A 93 -9.45 -18.40 29.66
N GLN A 94 -8.35 -18.92 30.19
CA GLN A 94 -7.50 -18.21 31.14
C GLN A 94 -6.97 -16.89 30.55
N SER A 95 -6.53 -16.91 29.29
CA SER A 95 -6.06 -15.70 28.61
C SER A 95 -7.17 -14.66 28.43
N SER A 96 -8.39 -15.07 28.07
CA SER A 96 -9.55 -14.17 28.02
C SER A 96 -9.86 -13.53 29.39
N ILE A 97 -9.75 -14.30 30.47
CA ILE A 97 -9.94 -13.79 31.84
C ILE A 97 -8.85 -12.77 32.20
N LEU A 98 -7.57 -13.09 31.94
CA LEU A 98 -6.44 -12.23 32.26
C LEU A 98 -6.45 -10.92 31.44
N ASN A 99 -6.93 -10.98 30.20
CA ASN A 99 -7.05 -9.82 29.31
C ASN A 99 -8.37 -9.05 29.50
N LEU A 100 -9.19 -9.40 30.51
CA LEU A 100 -10.47 -8.77 30.80
C LEU A 100 -11.48 -8.80 29.63
N ASP A 101 -11.41 -9.83 28.79
CA ASP A 101 -12.38 -10.07 27.71
C ASP A 101 -13.67 -10.70 28.28
N VAL A 102 -14.49 -9.86 28.91
CA VAL A 102 -15.73 -10.28 29.60
C VAL A 102 -16.72 -10.93 28.63
N LEU A 103 -16.84 -10.41 27.40
CA LEU A 103 -17.76 -10.94 26.40
C LEU A 103 -17.29 -12.31 25.87
N GLY A 104 -15.98 -12.49 25.66
CA GLY A 104 -15.40 -13.78 25.28
C GLY A 104 -15.61 -14.84 26.36
N VAL A 105 -15.41 -14.50 27.64
CA VAL A 105 -15.65 -15.42 28.77
C VAL A 105 -17.13 -15.82 28.85
N ILE A 106 -18.05 -14.87 28.73
CA ILE A 106 -19.49 -15.15 28.72
C ILE A 106 -19.86 -16.05 27.53
N SER A 107 -19.38 -15.72 26.33
CA SER A 107 -19.62 -16.51 25.12
C SER A 107 -19.10 -17.95 25.29
N ALA A 108 -17.94 -18.12 25.93
CA ALA A 108 -17.35 -19.41 26.18
C ALA A 108 -18.25 -20.27 27.09
N ILE A 109 -18.73 -19.72 28.19
CA ILE A 109 -19.64 -20.43 29.11
C ILE A 109 -20.91 -20.90 28.39
N PHE A 110 -21.49 -20.05 27.53
CA PHE A 110 -22.74 -20.38 26.83
C PHE A 110 -22.56 -21.33 25.64
N THR A 111 -21.43 -21.25 24.93
CA THR A 111 -21.22 -22.01 23.68
C THR A 111 -20.38 -23.27 23.86
N GLY A 112 -19.66 -23.38 24.98
CA GLY A 112 -18.68 -24.45 25.20
C GLY A 112 -17.38 -24.29 24.38
N THR A 113 -17.20 -23.14 23.71
CA THR A 113 -16.07 -22.87 22.83
C THR A 113 -15.37 -21.56 23.18
N VAL A 114 -14.05 -21.49 23.01
CA VAL A 114 -13.23 -20.30 23.31
C VAL A 114 -12.43 -19.89 22.09
N SER A 115 -12.31 -18.58 21.89
CA SER A 115 -11.50 -18.00 20.82
C SER A 115 -10.00 -18.15 21.10
N VAL A 116 -9.21 -18.26 20.03
CA VAL A 116 -7.75 -18.22 20.15
C VAL A 116 -7.32 -16.82 20.63
N PRO A 117 -6.50 -16.70 21.70
CA PRO A 117 -6.04 -15.41 22.18
C PRO A 117 -5.14 -14.73 21.15
N VAL A 118 -5.27 -13.40 21.02
CA VAL A 118 -4.48 -12.60 20.07
C VAL A 118 -2.97 -12.81 20.27
N SER A 119 -2.49 -13.01 21.50
CA SER A 119 -1.07 -13.28 21.79
C SER A 119 -0.53 -14.57 21.17
N HIS A 120 -1.39 -15.53 20.81
CA HIS A 120 -1.00 -16.75 20.09
C HIS A 120 -0.97 -16.55 18.57
N ILE A 121 -1.72 -15.57 18.07
CA ILE A 121 -1.87 -15.26 16.64
C ILE A 121 -0.87 -14.20 16.20
N SER A 122 -0.64 -13.20 17.04
CA SER A 122 0.14 -12.01 16.72
C SER A 122 1.30 -11.77 17.68
N GLN A 123 2.21 -10.89 17.24
CA GLN A 123 3.37 -10.47 18.03
C GLN A 123 3.57 -8.96 17.98
N THR A 124 4.28 -8.46 16.97
CA THR A 124 4.74 -7.06 16.93
C THR A 124 3.69 -6.19 16.27
N GLY A 125 3.44 -5.01 16.82
CA GLY A 125 2.56 -4.01 16.19
C GLY A 125 1.07 -4.29 16.32
N ILE A 126 0.65 -5.26 17.13
CA ILE A 126 -0.75 -5.67 17.31
C ILE A 126 -1.06 -5.75 18.81
N LEU A 127 -2.08 -5.01 19.25
CA LEU A 127 -2.58 -4.99 20.62
C LEU A 127 -3.39 -6.26 20.95
N ALA A 128 -3.56 -6.53 22.25
CA ALA A 128 -4.31 -7.70 22.73
C ALA A 128 -5.79 -7.73 22.27
N ASN A 129 -6.35 -6.59 21.88
CA ASN A 129 -7.70 -6.46 21.33
C ASN A 129 -7.74 -6.61 19.79
N GLY A 130 -6.64 -7.01 19.14
CA GLY A 130 -6.57 -7.22 17.69
C GLY A 130 -6.38 -5.95 16.85
N GLN A 131 -6.19 -4.78 17.49
CA GLN A 131 -5.92 -3.52 16.80
C GLN A 131 -4.44 -3.30 16.55
N VAL A 132 -4.12 -2.55 15.50
CA VAL A 132 -2.75 -2.09 15.21
C VAL A 132 -2.30 -1.07 16.27
N THR A 133 -1.10 -1.24 16.79
CA THR A 133 -0.49 -0.32 17.76
C THR A 133 -0.25 1.07 17.16
N SER A 134 -0.04 2.08 17.99
CA SER A 134 0.23 3.44 17.51
C SER A 134 1.63 3.57 16.91
N PHE A 135 1.68 3.99 15.64
CA PHE A 135 2.85 4.46 14.90
C PHE A 135 2.39 5.42 13.79
N ASP A 136 3.32 6.20 13.24
CA ASP A 136 3.04 7.15 12.16
C ASP A 136 3.21 6.50 10.78
N GLY A 137 2.29 6.83 9.87
CA GLY A 137 2.38 6.44 8.47
C GLY A 137 1.78 5.06 8.14
N PRO A 138 1.98 4.60 6.89
CA PRO A 138 1.33 3.39 6.39
C PRO A 138 2.15 2.14 6.72
N GLY A 139 1.71 1.34 7.70
CA GLY A 139 2.33 0.07 8.05
C GLY A 139 1.96 -1.05 7.07
N VAL A 140 2.59 -2.22 7.25
CA VAL A 140 2.30 -3.43 6.48
C VAL A 140 2.06 -4.62 7.40
N LEU A 141 0.99 -5.36 7.13
CA LEU A 141 0.73 -6.65 7.78
C LEU A 141 1.65 -7.73 7.19
N VAL A 142 2.41 -8.40 8.03
CA VAL A 142 3.32 -9.50 7.65
C VAL A 142 3.02 -10.75 8.46
N TYR A 143 3.35 -11.90 7.90
CA TYR A 143 3.35 -13.18 8.61
C TYR A 143 4.80 -13.66 8.74
N LYS A 144 5.34 -13.66 9.97
CA LYS A 144 6.72 -14.04 10.27
C LYS A 144 6.75 -14.85 11.57
N ASN A 145 7.61 -15.86 11.65
CA ASN A 145 7.75 -16.72 12.83
C ASN A 145 6.43 -17.34 13.31
N ASN A 146 5.60 -17.78 12.35
CA ASN A 146 4.27 -18.35 12.58
C ASN A 146 3.29 -17.40 13.32
N LYS A 147 3.48 -16.08 13.18
CA LYS A 147 2.61 -15.05 13.77
C LYS A 147 2.38 -13.89 12.82
N LEU A 148 1.21 -13.26 12.96
CA LEU A 148 0.91 -11.98 12.34
C LEU A 148 1.64 -10.85 13.08
N SER A 149 2.18 -9.91 12.32
CA SER A 149 2.82 -8.71 12.87
C SER A 149 2.57 -7.54 11.94
N VAL A 150 2.52 -6.34 12.50
CA VAL A 150 2.52 -5.11 11.71
C VAL A 150 3.89 -4.47 11.83
N LEU A 151 4.50 -4.21 10.68
CA LEU A 151 5.73 -3.42 10.60
C LEU A 151 5.36 -1.98 10.28
N ALA A 152 5.85 -1.05 11.09
CA ALA A 152 5.81 0.37 10.77
C ALA A 152 6.62 0.64 9.48
N PRO A 153 6.25 1.67 8.69
CA PRO A 153 7.04 2.03 7.52
C PRO A 153 8.46 2.45 7.94
N GLU A 154 9.44 2.13 7.10
CA GLU A 154 10.77 2.74 7.19
C GLU A 154 10.69 4.24 6.85
N ASN A 155 11.80 4.97 7.03
CA ASN A 155 11.88 6.40 6.73
C ASN A 155 11.51 6.73 5.29
N PHE A 156 11.70 5.80 4.35
CA PHE A 156 11.27 5.93 2.96
C PHE A 156 10.52 4.69 2.49
N LEU A 157 9.28 4.90 2.04
CA LEU A 157 8.51 3.89 1.32
C LEU A 157 8.38 4.33 -0.13
N TRP A 158 8.74 3.46 -1.07
CA TRP A 158 8.52 3.69 -2.48
C TRP A 158 8.04 2.42 -3.17
N ALA A 159 7.38 2.59 -4.31
CA ALA A 159 6.87 1.49 -5.12
C ALA A 159 7.00 1.85 -6.61
N LYS A 160 6.48 0.99 -7.47
CA LYS A 160 6.41 1.22 -8.91
C LYS A 160 4.95 1.33 -9.36
N SER A 161 4.68 2.28 -10.24
CA SER A 161 3.40 2.33 -10.96
C SER A 161 3.28 1.10 -11.86
N VAL A 162 2.17 0.39 -11.75
CA VAL A 162 1.86 -0.79 -12.57
C VAL A 162 0.51 -0.59 -13.24
N PRO A 163 0.31 -1.15 -14.44
CA PRO A 163 -1.00 -1.11 -15.07
C PRO A 163 -2.00 -1.94 -14.24
N TYR A 164 -3.17 -1.37 -13.96
CA TYR A 164 -4.22 -2.05 -13.19
C TYR A 164 -5.45 -2.36 -14.05
N THR A 165 -5.98 -1.35 -14.73
CA THR A 165 -7.14 -1.48 -15.63
C THR A 165 -6.75 -1.12 -17.05
N TYR A 166 -7.24 -1.92 -18.01
CA TYR A 166 -7.04 -1.70 -19.43
C TYR A 166 -8.36 -1.44 -20.14
N ALA A 167 -8.35 -0.49 -21.08
CA ALA A 167 -9.30 -0.48 -22.18
C ALA A 167 -8.73 -1.32 -23.33
N VAL A 168 -9.49 -2.29 -23.81
CA VAL A 168 -9.15 -3.13 -24.96
C VAL A 168 -10.10 -2.80 -26.11
N LYS A 169 -9.56 -2.39 -27.26
CA LYS A 169 -10.37 -2.06 -28.44
C LYS A 169 -11.08 -3.32 -28.97
N THR A 170 -12.41 -3.28 -29.09
CA THR A 170 -13.25 -4.30 -29.73
C THR A 170 -13.85 -3.76 -31.03
N GLU A 171 -14.58 -4.54 -31.81
CA GLU A 171 -15.27 -4.00 -33.01
C GLU A 171 -16.26 -2.88 -32.67
N LYS A 172 -16.98 -3.03 -31.56
CA LYS A 172 -18.12 -2.21 -31.18
C LYS A 172 -17.82 -1.07 -30.19
N GLY A 173 -16.64 -1.11 -29.57
CA GLY A 173 -16.20 -0.09 -28.62
C GLY A 173 -14.96 -0.54 -27.87
N ILE A 174 -15.07 -0.67 -26.55
CA ILE A 174 -13.98 -1.11 -25.67
C ILE A 174 -14.46 -2.12 -24.63
N ASP A 175 -13.59 -3.04 -24.27
CA ASP A 175 -13.71 -3.87 -23.08
C ASP A 175 -12.83 -3.30 -21.96
N ILE A 176 -13.38 -3.19 -20.76
CA ILE A 176 -12.65 -2.85 -19.54
C ILE A 176 -12.19 -4.15 -18.91
N VAL A 177 -10.87 -4.31 -18.82
CA VAL A 177 -10.22 -5.52 -18.35
C VAL A 177 -9.42 -5.24 -17.08
N GLN A 178 -9.66 -6.04 -16.05
CA GLN A 178 -8.91 -6.07 -14.79
C GLN A 178 -8.54 -7.52 -14.49
N ASN A 179 -7.29 -7.77 -14.05
CA ASN A 179 -6.82 -9.12 -13.70
C ASN A 179 -7.12 -10.18 -14.77
N ASN A 180 -6.91 -9.85 -16.05
CA ASN A 180 -7.20 -10.68 -17.22
C ASN A 180 -8.68 -11.10 -17.40
N LYS A 181 -9.61 -10.41 -16.73
CA LYS A 181 -11.05 -10.62 -16.88
C LYS A 181 -11.71 -9.35 -17.39
N THR A 182 -12.58 -9.49 -18.38
CA THR A 182 -13.45 -8.41 -18.81
C THR A 182 -14.50 -8.18 -17.73
N ILE A 183 -14.46 -7.00 -17.11
CA ILE A 183 -15.42 -6.60 -16.08
C ILE A 183 -16.60 -5.82 -16.65
N LYS A 184 -16.43 -5.19 -17.82
CA LYS A 184 -17.47 -4.38 -18.48
C LYS A 184 -17.16 -4.21 -19.97
N ALA A 185 -18.16 -4.33 -20.83
CA ALA A 185 -18.08 -3.93 -22.24
C ALA A 185 -18.82 -2.59 -22.44
N ILE A 186 -18.24 -1.68 -23.22
CA ILE A 186 -18.75 -0.32 -23.45
C ILE A 186 -18.75 -0.04 -24.94
N GLU A 187 -19.93 0.22 -25.50
CA GLU A 187 -20.13 0.60 -26.90
C GLU A 187 -19.60 2.02 -27.16
N PHE A 188 -19.23 2.34 -28.41
CA PHE A 188 -18.60 3.62 -28.76
C PHE A 188 -19.37 4.88 -28.32
N ASP A 189 -20.68 4.88 -28.45
CA ASP A 189 -21.57 5.98 -28.09
C ASP A 189 -21.76 6.14 -26.57
N GLN A 190 -21.37 5.11 -25.81
CA GLN A 190 -21.46 5.06 -24.36
C GLN A 190 -20.13 5.41 -23.67
N ILE A 191 -19.05 5.64 -24.41
CA ILE A 191 -17.75 6.06 -23.83
C ILE A 191 -17.88 7.49 -23.28
N LYS A 192 -17.99 7.60 -21.96
CA LYS A 192 -18.13 8.85 -21.20
C LYS A 192 -17.38 8.74 -19.88
N ASN A 193 -17.14 9.87 -19.21
CA ASN A 193 -16.42 9.89 -17.94
C ASN A 193 -17.14 9.09 -16.85
N GLU A 194 -18.48 9.00 -16.89
CA GLU A 194 -19.27 8.23 -15.93
C GLU A 194 -19.24 6.72 -16.19
N THR A 195 -18.87 6.30 -17.40
CA THR A 195 -18.92 4.89 -17.81
C THR A 195 -17.55 4.23 -17.81
N VAL A 196 -16.48 5.01 -17.93
CA VAL A 196 -15.09 4.57 -17.98
C VAL A 196 -14.33 5.13 -16.78
N PRO A 197 -13.59 4.29 -16.03
CA PRO A 197 -12.63 4.79 -15.06
C PRO A 197 -11.61 5.69 -15.73
N HIS A 198 -11.42 6.91 -15.23
CA HIS A 198 -10.59 7.92 -15.87
C HIS A 198 -9.76 8.66 -14.81
N ASP A 199 -8.60 8.12 -14.46
CA ASP A 199 -7.70 8.80 -13.53
C ASP A 199 -7.13 10.07 -14.21
N PHE A 200 -6.53 9.93 -15.40
CA PHE A 200 -5.83 11.02 -16.11
C PHE A 200 -6.03 11.02 -17.63
N VAL A 201 -6.83 10.10 -18.15
CA VAL A 201 -7.14 10.01 -19.58
C VAL A 201 -8.62 10.31 -19.76
N SER A 202 -8.96 11.39 -20.46
CA SER A 202 -10.37 11.76 -20.67
C SER A 202 -11.10 10.69 -21.50
N ALA A 203 -12.41 10.53 -21.27
CA ALA A 203 -13.22 9.66 -22.10
C ALA A 203 -13.17 10.04 -23.59
N ASP A 204 -13.02 11.33 -23.91
CA ASP A 204 -12.82 11.80 -25.30
C ASP A 204 -11.51 11.28 -25.91
N TYR A 205 -10.42 11.27 -25.13
CA TYR A 205 -9.16 10.68 -25.60
C TYR A 205 -9.28 9.17 -25.78
N ILE A 206 -9.92 8.47 -24.84
CA ILE A 206 -10.18 7.03 -24.94
C ILE A 206 -11.03 6.73 -26.18
N TYR A 207 -12.09 7.50 -26.42
CA TYR A 207 -12.94 7.39 -27.60
C TYR A 207 -12.14 7.56 -28.90
N LYS A 208 -11.33 8.63 -29.00
CA LYS A 208 -10.48 8.90 -30.17
C LYS A 208 -9.44 7.80 -30.39
N TRP A 209 -8.80 7.33 -29.32
CA TRP A 209 -7.86 6.21 -29.38
C TRP A 209 -8.55 4.94 -29.86
N ALA A 210 -9.70 4.60 -29.28
CA ALA A 210 -10.45 3.40 -29.63
C ALA A 210 -10.84 3.47 -31.11
N LYS A 211 -11.43 4.57 -31.58
CA LYS A 211 -11.90 4.71 -32.98
C LYS A 211 -10.80 4.52 -34.02
N ASN A 212 -9.57 4.94 -33.72
CA ASN A 212 -8.42 4.84 -34.62
C ASN A 212 -7.54 3.61 -34.36
N GLY A 213 -7.78 2.88 -33.26
CA GLY A 213 -6.98 1.75 -32.82
C GLY A 213 -7.31 0.47 -33.57
N LYS A 214 -6.31 -0.42 -33.69
CA LYS A 214 -6.52 -1.79 -34.15
C LYS A 214 -7.29 -2.58 -33.07
N ILE A 215 -8.17 -3.47 -33.50
CA ILE A 215 -8.87 -4.42 -32.61
C ILE A 215 -7.82 -5.22 -31.81
N GLY A 216 -8.09 -5.42 -30.53
CA GLY A 216 -7.19 -6.08 -29.58
C GLY A 216 -6.11 -5.17 -29.01
N LYS A 217 -5.93 -3.93 -29.51
CA LYS A 217 -4.99 -2.97 -28.92
C LYS A 217 -5.44 -2.58 -27.52
N GLN A 218 -4.48 -2.49 -26.60
CA GLN A 218 -4.72 -2.16 -25.20
C GLN A 218 -4.23 -0.75 -24.87
N MET A 219 -4.92 -0.10 -23.93
CA MET A 219 -4.53 1.16 -23.30
C MET A 219 -4.72 1.03 -21.80
N VAL A 220 -3.73 1.43 -21.02
CA VAL A 220 -3.85 1.52 -19.56
C VAL A 220 -4.67 2.76 -19.22
N ILE A 221 -5.72 2.58 -18.42
CA ILE A 221 -6.63 3.67 -18.03
C ILE A 221 -6.63 3.94 -16.52
N GLU A 222 -6.18 2.97 -15.71
CA GLU A 222 -5.94 3.14 -14.28
C GLU A 222 -4.63 2.47 -13.85
N TYR A 223 -4.02 3.04 -12.82
CA TYR A 223 -2.68 2.68 -12.35
C TYR A 223 -2.72 2.23 -10.89
N GLY A 224 -2.13 1.06 -10.61
CA GLY A 224 -1.90 0.57 -9.26
C GLY A 224 -0.47 0.86 -8.81
N LEU A 225 -0.20 0.65 -7.51
CA LEU A 225 1.16 0.61 -6.97
C LEU A 225 1.52 -0.82 -6.58
N SER A 226 2.71 -1.28 -6.97
CA SER A 226 3.24 -2.60 -6.63
C SER A 226 4.77 -2.56 -6.58
N ASN A 227 5.42 -3.67 -6.21
CA ASN A 227 6.86 -3.74 -5.99
C ASN A 227 7.33 -2.69 -4.97
N PHE A 228 6.63 -2.61 -3.85
CA PHE A 228 7.00 -1.73 -2.75
C PHE A 228 8.34 -2.15 -2.15
N SER A 229 9.10 -1.18 -1.63
CA SER A 229 10.39 -1.41 -0.99
C SER A 229 10.33 -2.34 0.22
N ASP A 230 9.18 -2.42 0.89
CA ASP A 230 8.92 -3.30 2.03
C ASP A 230 8.19 -4.62 1.65
N ASN A 231 8.02 -4.87 0.35
CA ASN A 231 7.36 -6.04 -0.22
C ASN A 231 5.86 -6.16 0.11
N ARG A 232 5.18 -5.07 0.46
CA ARG A 232 3.71 -5.10 0.61
C ARG A 232 3.00 -5.38 -0.73
N SER A 233 1.76 -5.85 -0.62
CA SER A 233 0.89 -6.23 -1.73
C SER A 233 0.51 -5.05 -2.60
N LEU A 234 0.03 -5.35 -3.81
CA LEU A 234 -0.48 -4.34 -4.74
C LEU A 234 -1.58 -3.49 -4.09
N VAL A 235 -1.51 -2.18 -4.29
CA VAL A 235 -2.55 -1.22 -3.88
C VAL A 235 -3.30 -0.78 -5.13
N SER A 236 -4.63 -0.95 -5.12
CA SER A 236 -5.52 -0.58 -6.22
C SER A 236 -5.65 0.95 -6.36
N PRO A 237 -5.98 1.47 -7.55
CA PRO A 237 -6.08 2.91 -7.82
C PRO A 237 -6.93 3.67 -6.78
N GLU A 238 -8.10 3.12 -6.43
CA GLU A 238 -9.04 3.69 -5.46
C GLU A 238 -8.43 3.85 -4.05
N LYS A 239 -7.50 2.95 -3.68
CA LYS A 239 -6.85 2.91 -2.37
C LYS A 239 -5.58 3.75 -2.30
N ILE A 240 -4.94 4.07 -3.42
CA ILE A 240 -3.73 4.91 -3.43
C ILE A 240 -4.03 6.27 -2.79
N LYS A 241 -5.11 6.93 -3.21
CA LYS A 241 -5.49 8.24 -2.67
C LYS A 241 -5.92 8.16 -1.20
N GLU A 242 -6.62 7.11 -0.81
CA GLU A 242 -7.05 6.86 0.57
C GLU A 242 -5.85 6.66 1.50
N TYR A 243 -4.88 5.84 1.08
CA TYR A 243 -3.75 5.45 1.94
C TYR A 243 -2.60 6.44 1.92
N PHE A 244 -2.32 7.04 0.77
CA PHE A 244 -1.09 7.80 0.54
C PHE A 244 -1.32 9.25 0.12
N GLY A 245 -2.58 9.64 -0.09
CA GLY A 245 -2.97 10.99 -0.43
C GLY A 245 -2.89 11.34 -1.91
N GLU A 246 -3.36 12.55 -2.22
CA GLU A 246 -3.56 13.06 -3.58
C GLU A 246 -2.25 13.21 -4.37
N GLU A 247 -1.16 13.64 -3.72
CA GLU A 247 0.11 13.91 -4.41
C GLU A 247 0.79 12.62 -4.89
N VAL A 248 0.72 11.54 -4.09
CA VAL A 248 1.22 10.21 -4.50
C VAL A 248 0.39 9.67 -5.66
N TYR A 249 -0.93 9.83 -5.60
CA TYR A 249 -1.82 9.44 -6.69
C TYR A 249 -1.52 10.19 -7.99
N LYS A 250 -1.38 11.52 -7.95
CA LYS A 250 -0.97 12.33 -9.11
C LYS A 250 0.38 11.92 -9.67
N TYR A 251 1.37 11.65 -8.81
CA TYR A 251 2.68 11.20 -9.25
C TYR A 251 2.58 9.84 -9.96
N THR A 252 1.85 8.89 -9.36
CA THR A 252 1.66 7.53 -9.90
C THR A 252 1.17 7.54 -11.35
N CYS A 253 0.24 8.43 -11.65
CA CYS A 253 -0.39 8.49 -12.98
C CYS A 253 0.30 9.44 -13.96
N SER A 254 1.16 10.35 -13.48
CA SER A 254 1.83 11.32 -14.35
C SER A 254 3.22 10.88 -14.82
N TYR A 255 3.80 9.86 -14.20
CA TYR A 255 5.09 9.29 -14.60
C TYR A 255 4.91 7.96 -15.35
N PRO A 256 5.85 7.59 -16.24
CA PRO A 256 5.79 6.33 -16.96
C PRO A 256 5.66 5.10 -16.03
N LEU A 257 5.08 4.03 -16.56
CA LEU A 257 4.98 2.75 -15.85
C LEU A 257 6.34 2.23 -15.42
N ASN A 258 6.32 1.47 -14.32
CA ASN A 258 7.48 0.82 -13.71
C ASN A 258 8.56 1.79 -13.21
N ARG A 259 8.21 3.08 -13.03
CA ARG A 259 9.09 4.09 -12.44
C ARG A 259 8.85 4.19 -10.93
N PRO A 260 9.90 4.45 -10.14
CA PRO A 260 9.74 4.66 -8.71
C PRO A 260 8.82 5.83 -8.39
N VAL A 261 7.93 5.61 -7.43
CA VAL A 261 7.06 6.62 -6.82
C VAL A 261 7.39 6.64 -5.33
N LEU A 262 7.82 7.79 -4.81
CA LEU A 262 7.94 8.00 -3.37
C LEU A 262 6.53 8.08 -2.78
N ILE A 263 6.21 7.16 -1.87
CA ILE A 263 4.88 7.03 -1.27
C ILE A 263 4.84 7.70 0.09
N TYR A 264 5.87 7.46 0.90
CA TYR A 264 5.97 7.99 2.24
C TYR A 264 7.42 8.33 2.55
N SER A 265 7.61 9.43 3.26
CA SER A 265 8.90 9.85 3.75
C SER A 265 8.73 10.53 5.10
N HIS A 266 9.48 10.11 6.12
CA HIS A 266 9.46 10.71 7.45
C HIS A 266 10.88 10.78 8.02
N ASP A 267 11.08 11.72 8.94
CA ASP A 267 12.31 11.90 9.71
C ASP A 267 13.59 11.74 8.86
N TYR A 268 13.70 12.62 7.86
CA TYR A 268 14.84 12.66 6.96
C TYR A 268 15.33 14.08 6.78
N LYS A 269 16.58 14.20 6.32
CA LYS A 269 17.20 15.44 5.86
C LYS A 269 17.59 15.35 4.40
N GLU A 270 17.70 16.53 3.79
CA GLU A 270 18.12 16.69 2.40
C GLU A 270 19.57 17.16 2.33
N GLU A 271 20.43 16.35 1.70
CA GLU A 271 21.84 16.69 1.47
C GLU A 271 22.08 17.00 -0.01
N ASN A 272 22.67 18.16 -0.29
CA ASN A 272 23.03 18.52 -1.66
C ASN A 272 24.18 17.62 -2.13
N LEU A 273 23.96 16.84 -3.20
CA LEU A 273 25.03 16.06 -3.83
C LEU A 273 25.78 16.91 -4.83
N THR A 274 25.07 17.42 -5.83
CA THR A 274 25.68 18.18 -6.93
C THR A 274 24.74 19.25 -7.44
N THR A 275 25.30 20.23 -8.13
CA THR A 275 24.56 21.24 -8.86
C THR A 275 25.25 21.49 -10.18
N ALA A 276 24.48 21.65 -11.24
CA ALA A 276 24.97 22.03 -12.56
C ALA A 276 24.09 23.12 -13.16
N MET A 277 24.64 23.80 -14.16
CA MET A 277 23.95 24.87 -14.89
C MET A 277 24.28 24.79 -16.38
N SER A 278 23.30 25.13 -17.22
CA SER A 278 23.48 25.39 -18.64
C SER A 278 22.69 26.63 -19.05
N VAL A 279 23.04 27.21 -20.20
CA VAL A 279 22.30 28.33 -20.82
C VAL A 279 21.66 27.87 -22.13
N LEU A 280 20.49 28.41 -22.47
CA LEU A 280 19.73 28.05 -23.67
C LEU A 280 20.49 28.36 -24.99
N GLY A 281 21.11 29.54 -25.07
CA GLY A 281 21.82 30.02 -26.25
C GLY A 281 20.88 30.42 -27.41
N SER A 282 21.43 31.10 -28.42
CA SER A 282 20.68 31.57 -29.58
C SER A 282 20.81 30.60 -30.76
N TYR A 283 19.67 30.13 -31.27
CA TYR A 283 19.57 29.39 -32.53
C TYR A 283 18.31 29.84 -33.27
N PRO A 284 18.32 31.05 -33.87
CA PRO A 284 17.14 31.65 -34.47
C PRO A 284 16.51 30.80 -35.58
N GLN A 285 17.31 30.01 -36.29
CA GLN A 285 16.85 29.12 -37.37
C GLN A 285 15.84 28.06 -36.90
N TYR A 286 15.80 27.77 -35.60
CA TYR A 286 14.89 26.81 -34.98
C TYR A 286 13.83 27.49 -34.10
N GLY A 287 13.74 28.82 -34.10
CA GLY A 287 12.77 29.60 -33.35
C GLY A 287 13.09 29.72 -31.84
N ASN A 288 13.74 30.81 -31.45
CA ASN A 288 14.19 31.00 -30.06
C ASN A 288 13.08 30.96 -29.00
N ALA A 289 11.89 31.50 -29.28
CA ALA A 289 10.76 31.47 -28.35
C ALA A 289 10.23 30.05 -28.09
N GLY A 290 10.09 29.25 -29.17
CA GLY A 290 9.71 27.84 -29.05
C GLY A 290 10.75 27.02 -28.29
N ARG A 291 12.04 27.29 -28.54
CA ARG A 291 13.14 26.66 -27.81
C ARG A 291 13.11 26.97 -26.31
N GLU A 292 12.84 28.22 -25.94
CA GLU A 292 12.68 28.60 -24.54
C GLU A 292 11.51 27.84 -23.89
N SER A 293 10.36 27.79 -24.57
CA SER A 293 9.18 27.04 -24.10
C SER A 293 9.53 25.57 -23.83
N ASN A 294 10.16 24.89 -24.79
CA ASN A 294 10.59 23.50 -24.65
C ASN A 294 11.62 23.29 -23.53
N ALA A 295 12.53 24.25 -23.32
CA ALA A 295 13.48 24.18 -22.22
C ALA A 295 12.78 24.23 -20.85
N ARG A 296 11.78 25.10 -20.71
CA ARG A 296 10.95 25.18 -19.49
C ARG A 296 10.09 23.94 -19.28
N GLN A 297 9.55 23.38 -20.36
CA GLN A 297 8.81 22.10 -20.30
C GLN A 297 9.71 20.95 -19.87
N PHE A 298 10.96 20.88 -20.34
CA PHE A 298 11.91 19.87 -19.86
C PHE A 298 12.15 20.01 -18.35
N VAL A 299 12.40 21.24 -17.89
CA VAL A 299 12.58 21.51 -16.45
C VAL A 299 11.35 21.12 -15.65
N LYS A 300 10.15 21.47 -16.13
CA LYS A 300 8.88 21.07 -15.51
C LYS A 300 8.72 19.55 -15.46
N ALA A 301 9.15 18.83 -16.49
CA ALA A 301 9.04 17.38 -16.54
C ALA A 301 9.94 16.66 -15.53
N TRP A 302 11.11 17.23 -15.23
CA TRP A 302 12.13 16.59 -14.39
C TRP A 302 12.22 17.16 -12.96
N ASN A 303 11.59 18.30 -12.69
CA ASN A 303 11.63 18.91 -11.37
C ASN A 303 10.80 18.08 -10.37
N GLY A 304 11.42 17.67 -9.27
CA GLY A 304 10.81 16.84 -8.24
C GLY A 304 10.82 15.35 -8.54
N THR A 305 11.51 14.89 -9.59
CA THR A 305 11.59 13.46 -9.92
C THR A 305 12.37 12.70 -8.84
N PHE A 306 11.73 11.68 -8.28
CA PHE A 306 12.32 10.74 -7.32
C PHE A 306 13.03 9.59 -8.04
N VAL A 307 14.22 9.24 -7.57
CA VAL A 307 15.04 8.12 -8.06
C VAL A 307 15.38 7.19 -6.89
N ALA A 308 14.66 6.07 -6.81
CA ALA A 308 14.90 5.05 -5.77
C ALA A 308 16.30 4.44 -5.88
N PRO A 309 16.83 3.84 -4.79
CA PRO A 309 18.05 3.06 -4.80
C PRO A 309 18.09 2.03 -5.94
N LYS A 310 19.25 1.87 -6.58
CA LYS A 310 19.50 0.86 -7.63
C LYS A 310 18.43 0.79 -8.72
N SER A 311 17.85 1.93 -9.09
CA SER A 311 16.69 1.98 -10.00
C SER A 311 16.80 3.08 -11.06
N PHE A 312 15.93 3.00 -12.07
CA PHE A 312 15.81 4.00 -13.12
C PHE A 312 14.56 4.85 -12.93
N ALA A 313 14.74 6.17 -13.01
CA ALA A 313 13.65 7.13 -13.10
C ALA A 313 13.62 7.85 -14.46
N SER A 314 12.48 8.44 -14.78
CA SER A 314 12.23 9.28 -15.95
C SER A 314 11.43 10.50 -15.52
N GLY A 315 11.34 11.52 -16.37
CA GLY A 315 10.48 12.68 -16.15
C GLY A 315 8.98 12.38 -16.31
N ASN A 316 8.18 13.40 -16.01
CA ASN A 316 6.72 13.40 -16.09
C ASN A 316 6.23 13.28 -17.54
N ALA A 317 5.42 12.25 -17.82
CA ALA A 317 4.89 11.90 -19.13
C ALA A 317 3.80 12.84 -19.64
N LEU A 318 3.14 13.59 -18.74
CA LEU A 318 2.06 14.52 -19.10
C LEU A 318 2.59 15.89 -19.57
N VAL A 319 3.90 16.11 -19.47
CA VAL A 319 4.52 17.35 -19.96
C VAL A 319 4.82 17.22 -21.46
N GLY A 320 4.02 17.90 -22.27
CA GLY A 320 4.19 17.95 -23.72
C GLY A 320 5.25 18.95 -24.18
N PHE A 321 5.81 18.69 -25.37
CA PHE A 321 6.80 19.54 -26.03
C PHE A 321 6.25 20.07 -27.35
N THR A 322 6.58 21.31 -27.68
CA THR A 322 6.24 21.91 -28.97
C THR A 322 7.16 21.35 -30.05
N SER A 323 6.56 20.83 -31.12
CA SER A 323 7.28 20.42 -32.31
C SER A 323 7.68 21.64 -33.13
N LEU A 324 8.98 21.84 -33.34
CA LEU A 324 9.55 22.96 -34.09
C LEU A 324 10.15 22.44 -35.38
N ARG A 325 9.87 23.12 -36.50
CA ARG A 325 10.28 22.68 -37.84
C ARG A 325 11.80 22.50 -37.91
N ASP A 326 12.22 21.33 -38.40
CA ASP A 326 13.60 20.96 -38.66
C ASP A 326 13.67 20.04 -39.87
N VAL A 327 14.21 20.54 -40.98
CA VAL A 327 14.32 19.78 -42.23
C VAL A 327 15.29 18.60 -42.14
N HIS A 328 16.13 18.57 -41.10
CA HIS A 328 17.10 17.50 -40.88
C HIS A 328 16.58 16.42 -39.92
N ALA A 329 15.45 16.63 -39.24
CA ALA A 329 14.84 15.62 -38.39
C ALA A 329 14.03 14.61 -39.22
N THR A 330 14.01 13.34 -38.80
CA THR A 330 13.32 12.21 -39.47
C THR A 330 11.84 12.49 -39.77
N GLY A 331 11.18 13.34 -38.97
CA GLY A 331 9.78 13.77 -39.15
C GLY A 331 9.58 15.21 -39.63
N GLY A 332 10.63 15.90 -40.06
CA GLY A 332 10.58 17.31 -40.47
C GLY A 332 10.43 18.31 -39.31
N ALA A 333 10.49 17.85 -38.07
CA ALA A 333 10.42 18.67 -36.86
C ALA A 333 11.05 17.96 -35.65
N ALA A 334 11.47 18.75 -34.65
CA ALA A 334 12.06 18.28 -33.41
C ALA A 334 11.67 19.17 -32.22
N ALA A 335 11.81 18.65 -30.99
CA ALA A 335 11.63 19.41 -29.76
C ALA A 335 12.88 20.28 -29.46
N HIS A 336 13.26 21.21 -30.35
CA HIS A 336 14.44 22.04 -30.10
C HIS A 336 14.31 22.82 -28.79
N GLY A 337 15.44 23.02 -28.10
CA GLY A 337 15.49 23.67 -26.79
C GLY A 337 15.67 22.71 -25.61
N VAL A 338 15.57 21.39 -25.83
CA VAL A 338 15.73 20.36 -24.77
C VAL A 338 17.18 19.96 -24.49
N CYS A 339 18.12 20.18 -25.40
CA CYS A 339 19.52 19.83 -25.17
C CYS A 339 20.18 20.65 -24.03
N PRO A 340 19.95 21.98 -23.89
CA PRO A 340 20.45 22.74 -22.75
C PRO A 340 20.01 22.24 -21.37
N PRO A 341 18.71 22.02 -21.08
CA PRO A 341 18.32 21.44 -19.79
C PRO A 341 18.82 20.00 -19.62
N ALA A 342 18.86 19.20 -20.68
CA ALA A 342 19.45 17.87 -20.66
C ALA A 342 20.95 17.89 -20.31
N ARG A 343 21.74 18.85 -20.81
CA ARG A 343 23.14 19.04 -20.40
C ARG A 343 23.28 19.36 -18.92
N SER A 344 22.41 20.23 -18.39
CA SER A 344 22.38 20.53 -16.95
C SER A 344 22.09 19.27 -16.14
N LEU A 345 21.06 18.50 -16.53
CA LEU A 345 20.72 17.23 -15.89
C LEU A 345 21.87 16.23 -15.95
N ARG A 346 22.40 15.97 -17.15
CA ARG A 346 23.55 15.09 -17.40
C ARG A 346 24.76 15.46 -16.55
N ALA A 347 25.11 16.74 -16.51
CA ALA A 347 26.25 17.22 -15.74
C ALA A 347 26.05 17.01 -14.23
N ALA A 348 24.85 17.28 -13.71
CA ALA A 348 24.56 17.09 -12.28
C ALA A 348 24.60 15.60 -11.89
N VAL A 349 23.96 14.71 -12.67
CA VAL A 349 23.94 13.26 -12.38
C VAL A 349 25.33 12.64 -12.51
N MET A 350 26.07 12.94 -13.58
CA MET A 350 27.41 12.37 -13.79
C MET A 350 28.42 12.87 -12.76
N SER A 351 28.32 14.14 -12.33
CA SER A 351 29.15 14.68 -11.24
C SER A 351 28.87 14.00 -9.91
N ALA A 352 27.67 13.43 -9.72
CA ALA A 352 27.32 12.65 -8.53
C ALA A 352 27.76 11.18 -8.64
N GLY A 353 28.46 10.80 -9.72
CA GLY A 353 28.90 9.43 -9.98
C GLY A 353 27.84 8.53 -10.61
N PHE A 354 26.72 9.08 -11.09
CA PHE A 354 25.73 8.31 -11.84
C PHE A 354 26.26 8.06 -13.26
N PRO A 355 25.89 6.94 -13.93
CA PRO A 355 26.23 6.75 -15.32
C PRO A 355 25.55 7.80 -16.21
N LEU A 356 26.04 7.92 -17.46
CA LEU A 356 25.38 8.72 -18.49
C LEU A 356 23.91 8.27 -18.63
N PRO A 357 22.92 9.19 -18.54
CA PRO A 357 21.52 8.82 -18.72
C PRO A 357 21.27 8.15 -20.08
N ILE A 358 20.45 7.09 -20.07
CA ILE A 358 19.99 6.48 -21.32
C ILE A 358 19.17 7.52 -22.08
N GLY A 359 19.28 7.52 -23.41
CA GLY A 359 18.64 8.53 -24.27
C GLY A 359 19.43 9.84 -24.41
N MET A 360 20.57 9.96 -23.71
CA MET A 360 21.51 11.05 -23.87
C MET A 360 22.85 10.58 -24.47
N ASN A 361 23.67 11.54 -24.92
CA ASN A 361 25.06 11.34 -25.31
C ASN A 361 25.98 12.36 -24.62
N GLY A 362 27.29 12.30 -24.86
CA GLY A 362 28.30 13.21 -24.27
C GLY A 362 28.48 14.54 -25.00
N ALA A 363 27.87 14.73 -26.18
CA ALA A 363 28.06 15.91 -27.02
C ALA A 363 27.26 17.13 -26.54
N HIS A 364 27.35 18.23 -27.30
CA HIS A 364 26.55 19.43 -27.06
C HIS A 364 25.05 19.18 -27.27
N GLU A 365 24.72 18.36 -28.28
CA GLU A 365 23.38 17.86 -28.58
C GLU A 365 23.05 16.68 -27.65
N ALA A 366 22.80 17.00 -26.39
CA ALA A 366 22.78 16.01 -25.32
C ALA A 366 21.64 14.99 -25.40
N VAL A 367 20.52 15.30 -26.06
CA VAL A 367 19.39 14.37 -26.25
C VAL A 367 19.53 13.72 -27.61
N ASN A 368 19.50 12.39 -27.67
CA ASN A 368 19.58 11.67 -28.93
C ASN A 368 18.33 11.94 -29.79
N TYR A 369 18.48 11.89 -31.12
CA TYR A 369 17.32 11.93 -32.01
C TYR A 369 16.34 10.78 -31.70
N ASP A 370 15.05 11.05 -31.94
CA ASP A 370 13.95 10.12 -31.70
C ASP A 370 13.76 9.68 -30.24
N VAL A 371 14.39 10.37 -29.27
CA VAL A 371 14.18 10.17 -27.83
C VAL A 371 13.22 11.21 -27.27
N SER A 372 12.16 10.75 -26.63
CA SER A 372 11.25 11.57 -25.83
C SER A 372 11.98 12.21 -24.64
N PRO A 373 12.03 13.55 -24.56
CA PRO A 373 12.83 14.25 -23.54
C PRO A 373 12.36 14.04 -22.09
N SER A 374 11.12 13.60 -21.88
CA SER A 374 10.58 13.29 -20.55
C SER A 374 10.57 11.79 -20.24
N THR A 375 10.12 10.95 -21.17
CA THR A 375 9.78 9.54 -20.85
C THR A 375 10.85 8.53 -21.21
N GLU A 376 11.72 8.83 -22.18
CA GLU A 376 12.71 7.87 -22.71
C GLU A 376 14.14 8.19 -22.28
N ILE A 377 14.36 9.35 -21.67
CA ILE A 377 15.56 9.62 -20.91
C ILE A 377 15.47 8.93 -19.55
N LEU A 378 16.44 8.07 -19.22
CA LEU A 378 16.47 7.32 -17.96
C LEU A 378 17.70 7.66 -17.12
N VAL A 379 17.46 8.10 -15.89
CA VAL A 379 18.51 8.35 -14.89
C VAL A 379 18.59 7.16 -13.95
N TYR A 380 19.75 6.49 -13.90
CA TYR A 380 20.02 5.39 -12.97
C TYR A 380 20.69 5.89 -11.70
N ASN A 381 20.14 5.56 -10.54
CA ASN A 381 20.80 5.77 -9.26
C ASN A 381 21.61 4.52 -8.88
N PRO A 382 22.95 4.54 -8.90
CA PRO A 382 23.78 3.39 -8.58
C PRO A 382 23.95 3.18 -7.07
N TYR A 383 23.43 4.05 -6.22
CA TYR A 383 23.62 3.99 -4.77
C TYR A 383 22.46 3.32 -4.04
N ASP A 384 22.68 3.02 -2.77
CA ASP A 384 21.74 2.37 -1.86
C ASP A 384 20.83 3.37 -1.11
N TYR A 385 20.90 4.66 -1.45
CA TYR A 385 20.07 5.72 -0.87
C TYR A 385 19.21 6.40 -1.97
N PRO A 386 18.02 6.93 -1.63
CA PRO A 386 17.19 7.65 -2.59
C PRO A 386 17.74 9.03 -2.94
N VAL A 387 17.44 9.50 -4.16
CA VAL A 387 17.81 10.83 -4.66
C VAL A 387 16.60 11.52 -5.28
N LYS A 388 16.53 12.85 -5.12
CA LYS A 388 15.56 13.74 -5.77
C LYS A 388 16.27 14.66 -6.76
N ILE A 389 15.72 14.77 -7.95
CA ILE A 389 16.19 15.70 -8.99
C ILE A 389 15.35 16.98 -8.89
N LEU A 390 16.01 18.11 -8.68
CA LEU A 390 15.39 19.43 -8.69
C LEU A 390 15.91 20.22 -9.87
N MET A 391 15.00 20.84 -10.63
CA MET A 391 15.35 21.66 -11.79
C MET A 391 14.54 22.96 -11.77
N TRP A 392 15.18 24.06 -12.13
CA TRP A 392 14.53 25.36 -12.27
C TRP A 392 15.23 26.20 -13.33
N THR A 393 14.60 27.32 -13.68
CA THR A 393 15.14 28.27 -14.66
C THR A 393 15.12 29.69 -14.13
N GLU A 394 16.08 30.50 -14.55
CA GLU A 394 16.15 31.94 -14.26
C GLU A 394 16.37 32.74 -15.54
N GLY A 395 15.77 33.92 -15.62
CA GLY A 395 15.82 34.78 -16.81
C GLY A 395 14.86 34.34 -17.92
N SER A 396 15.14 34.79 -19.14
CA SER A 396 14.29 34.60 -20.32
C SER A 396 15.09 34.65 -21.63
N GLY A 397 14.45 34.28 -22.72
CA GLY A 397 15.04 34.29 -24.06
C GLY A 397 16.24 33.37 -24.18
N THR A 398 17.16 33.74 -25.06
CA THR A 398 18.40 32.99 -25.32
C THR A 398 19.36 32.99 -24.12
N GLY A 399 19.18 33.92 -23.19
CA GLY A 399 19.93 34.02 -21.94
C GLY A 399 19.35 33.19 -20.79
N LEU A 400 18.26 32.44 -21.01
CA LEU A 400 17.65 31.57 -20.01
C LEU A 400 18.71 30.63 -19.39
N ARG A 401 18.91 30.78 -18.07
CA ARG A 401 19.75 29.90 -17.27
C ARG A 401 18.90 28.75 -16.75
N ILE A 402 19.48 27.56 -16.81
CA ILE A 402 18.81 26.33 -16.43
C ILE A 402 19.69 25.63 -15.42
N TYR A 403 19.11 25.27 -14.29
CA TYR A 403 19.83 24.66 -13.18
C TYR A 403 19.29 23.27 -12.90
N THR A 404 20.18 22.40 -12.45
CA THR A 404 19.83 21.09 -11.90
C THR A 404 20.57 20.89 -10.60
N LYS A 405 19.87 20.41 -9.58
CA LYS A 405 20.42 19.99 -8.30
C LYS A 405 20.01 18.54 -8.03
N LEU A 406 20.96 17.70 -7.65
CA LEU A 406 20.68 16.39 -7.08
C LEU A 406 20.73 16.48 -5.56
N VAL A 407 19.70 15.95 -4.92
CA VAL A 407 19.57 15.93 -3.47
C VAL A 407 19.50 14.48 -3.00
N LYS A 408 20.39 14.10 -2.11
CA LYS A 408 20.34 12.83 -1.37
C LYS A 408 19.34 12.96 -0.24
N LEU A 409 18.46 11.96 -0.10
CA LEU A 409 17.59 11.85 1.06
C LEU A 409 18.28 10.94 2.09
N VAL A 410 18.47 11.44 3.31
CA VAL A 410 19.22 10.75 4.37
C VAL A 410 18.32 10.63 5.59
N GLU A 411 18.24 9.42 6.13
CA GLU A 411 17.58 9.14 7.41
C GLU A 411 18.27 9.91 8.53
N ASN A 412 17.51 10.44 9.49
CA ASN A 412 18.06 11.23 10.59
C ASN A 412 18.79 10.38 11.65
#